data_AF-A0A6G0SPI2-F1
#
_entry.id   AF-A0A6G0SPI2-F1
#
_cell.length_a   1.000
_cell.length_b   1.000
_cell.length_c   1.000
_cell.angle_alpha   90.00
_cell.angle_beta   90.00
_cell.angle_gamma   90.00
#
_symmetry.space_group_name_H-M   'P 1'
#
loop_
_entity.id
_entity.type
_entity.pdbx_description
1 polymer ?
#
loop_
_entity_poly.entity_id
_entity_poly.type
_entity_poly.pdbx_seq_one_letter_code
_entity_poly.pdbx_strand_id
1 'polypeptide(L)'
;MSGLESEELRVRQSILYTVGHICDDEAQKQQNERSRPRPAMSKEAMALLADLVYKQSEVMATELQFFARHANRKIIKTEDVTLCARKHPNLTNLLLKYQRETLNSTATGSTNSKKRRRNFADSD
;
A
#
# COMPACT_ATOMS: atom_id res chain seq x y z
N MET A 1 -25.62 -13.31 15.64
CA MET A 1 -24.82 -12.84 14.48
C MET A 1 -23.74 -11.95 15.02
N SER A 2 -22.51 -12.41 14.89
CA SER A 2 -21.40 -12.09 15.80
C SER A 2 -20.66 -10.82 15.34
N GLY A 3 -20.09 -10.05 16.27
CA GLY A 3 -19.37 -8.81 15.94
C GLY A 3 -18.23 -8.98 14.92
N LEU A 4 -17.66 -10.19 14.83
CA LEU A 4 -16.62 -10.54 13.85
C LEU A 4 -17.12 -10.53 12.41
N GLU A 5 -18.32 -11.07 12.17
CA GLU A 5 -18.95 -11.02 10.83
C GLU A 5 -19.20 -9.56 10.41
N SER A 6 -19.49 -8.68 11.37
CA SER A 6 -19.67 -7.26 11.11
C SER A 6 -18.37 -6.55 10.73
N GLU A 7 -17.23 -6.90 11.33
CA GLU A 7 -15.91 -6.36 10.97
C GLU A 7 -15.46 -6.85 9.60
N GLU A 8 -15.64 -8.14 9.31
CA GLU A 8 -15.28 -8.70 8.00
C GLU A 8 -16.03 -7.99 6.86
N LEU A 9 -17.34 -7.79 7.05
CA LEU A 9 -18.16 -7.06 6.08
C LEU A 9 -17.67 -5.63 5.88
N ARG A 10 -17.27 -4.92 6.95
CA ARG A 10 -16.70 -3.57 6.87
C ARG A 10 -15.42 -3.54 6.03
N VAL A 11 -14.51 -4.48 6.26
CA VAL A 11 -13.24 -4.57 5.51
C VAL A 11 -13.50 -4.85 4.04
N ARG A 12 -14.36 -5.83 3.73
CA ARG A 12 -14.73 -6.17 2.34
C ARG A 12 -15.37 -4.99 1.60
N GLN A 13 -16.25 -4.23 2.26
CA GLN A 13 -16.86 -3.02 1.69
C GLN A 13 -15.82 -1.93 1.40
N SER A 14 -14.88 -1.69 2.32
CA SER A 14 -13.80 -0.72 2.13
C SER A 14 -12.87 -1.10 0.96
N ILE A 15 -12.55 -2.39 0.83
CA ILE A 15 -11.78 -2.91 -0.30
C ILE A 15 -12.53 -2.72 -1.61
N LEU A 16 -13.82 -3.09 -1.66
CA LEU A 16 -14.64 -2.93 -2.86
C LEU A 16 -14.69 -1.47 -3.32
N TYR A 17 -14.90 -0.53 -2.40
CA TYR A 17 -14.88 0.90 -2.69
C TYR A 17 -13.54 1.33 -3.30
N THR A 18 -12.43 0.95 -2.67
CA THR A 18 -11.07 1.33 -3.12
C THR A 18 -10.74 0.71 -4.47
N VAL A 19 -11.10 -0.55 -4.69
CA VAL A 19 -10.92 -1.24 -5.98
C VAL A 19 -11.72 -0.55 -7.07
N GLY A 20 -12.96 -0.17 -6.80
CA GLY A 20 -13.78 0.60 -7.74
C GLY A 20 -13.11 1.91 -8.15
N HIS A 21 -12.65 2.70 -7.17
CA HIS A 21 -11.95 3.96 -7.42
C HIS A 21 -10.69 3.77 -8.28
N ILE A 22 -9.85 2.76 -7.96
CA ILE A 22 -8.65 2.47 -8.76
C ILE A 22 -9.03 2.05 -10.18
N CYS A 23 -10.06 1.22 -10.35
CA CYS A 23 -10.52 0.81 -11.69
C CYS A 23 -10.99 2.00 -12.52
N ASP A 24 -11.73 2.93 -11.91
CA ASP A 24 -12.21 4.14 -12.57
C ASP A 24 -11.06 5.08 -12.96
N ASP A 25 -10.09 5.29 -12.06
CA ASP A 25 -8.89 6.08 -12.34
C ASP A 25 -8.09 5.49 -13.51
N GLU A 26 -7.90 4.18 -13.52
CA GLU A 26 -7.18 3.48 -14.58
C GLU A 26 -7.94 3.49 -15.91
N ALA A 27 -9.28 3.45 -15.88
CA ALA A 27 -10.11 3.60 -17.07
C ALA A 27 -9.97 5.00 -17.68
N GLN A 28 -9.95 6.05 -16.86
CA GLN A 28 -9.77 7.43 -17.31
C GLN A 28 -8.38 7.68 -17.91
N LYS A 29 -7.31 7.20 -17.25
CA LYS A 29 -5.93 7.31 -17.79
C LYS A 29 -5.81 6.66 -19.17
N GLN A 30 -6.36 5.46 -19.33
CA GLN A 30 -6.32 4.72 -20.60
C GLN A 30 -7.16 5.38 -21.69
N GLN A 31 -8.27 6.06 -21.34
CA GLN A 31 -9.07 6.81 -22.30
C GLN A 31 -8.29 8.02 -22.85
N ASN A 32 -7.47 8.67 -22.02
CA ASN A 32 -6.63 9.79 -22.47
C ASN A 32 -5.49 9.33 -23.39
N GLU A 33 -4.99 8.10 -23.23
CA GLU A 33 -3.88 7.56 -24.02
C GLU A 33 -4.31 6.85 -25.31
N ARG A 34 -5.56 6.41 -25.43
CA ARG A 34 -6.03 5.57 -26.55
C ARG A 34 -7.13 6.25 -27.35
N SER A 35 -7.03 6.16 -28.68
CA SER A 35 -8.05 6.71 -29.59
C SER A 35 -9.40 5.97 -29.60
N ARG A 36 -9.53 4.83 -28.90
CA ARG A 36 -10.78 4.05 -28.81
C ARG A 36 -11.21 3.88 -27.35
N PRO A 37 -12.49 4.13 -27.01
CA PRO A 37 -12.99 3.94 -25.66
C PRO A 37 -13.01 2.45 -25.29
N ARG A 38 -12.47 2.13 -24.12
CA ARG A 38 -12.52 0.78 -23.55
C ARG A 38 -13.90 0.58 -22.89
N PRO A 39 -14.49 -0.63 -22.93
CA PRO A 39 -15.69 -0.94 -22.16
C PRO A 39 -15.45 -0.70 -20.66
N ALA A 40 -16.44 -0.12 -19.99
CA ALA A 40 -16.42 0.02 -18.54
C ALA A 40 -16.33 -1.36 -17.86
N MET A 41 -15.64 -1.41 -16.71
CA MET A 41 -15.57 -2.61 -15.88
C MET A 41 -16.98 -2.99 -15.40
N SER A 42 -17.34 -4.27 -15.51
CA SER A 42 -18.62 -4.75 -14.99
C SER A 42 -18.60 -4.79 -13.45
N LYS A 43 -19.78 -4.69 -12.83
CA LYS A 43 -19.92 -4.74 -11.37
C LYS A 43 -19.45 -6.09 -10.80
N GLU A 44 -19.71 -7.16 -11.54
CA GLU A 44 -19.31 -8.52 -11.20
C GLU A 44 -17.78 -8.66 -11.26
N ALA A 45 -17.14 -8.13 -12.30
CA ALA A 45 -15.68 -8.12 -12.41
C ALA A 45 -15.02 -7.33 -11.28
N MET A 46 -15.62 -6.18 -10.91
CA MET A 46 -15.15 -5.36 -9.78
C MET A 46 -15.28 -6.10 -8.44
N ALA A 47 -16.41 -6.79 -8.21
CA ALA A 47 -16.61 -7.60 -7.01
C ALA A 47 -15.61 -8.77 -6.92
N LEU A 48 -15.38 -9.47 -8.04
CA LEU A 48 -14.39 -10.53 -8.11
C LEU A 48 -12.96 -10.03 -7.83
N LEU A 49 -12.62 -8.85 -8.33
CA LEU A 49 -11.33 -8.22 -8.06
C LEU A 49 -11.18 -7.83 -6.59
N ALA A 50 -12.25 -7.33 -5.96
CA ALA A 50 -12.26 -7.03 -4.53
C ALA A 50 -12.08 -8.30 -3.68
N ASP A 51 -12.77 -9.40 -4.01
CA ASP A 51 -12.60 -10.68 -3.34
C ASP A 51 -11.19 -11.25 -3.51
N LEU A 52 -10.59 -11.09 -4.70
CA LEU A 52 -9.20 -11.46 -4.97
C LEU A 52 -8.23 -10.68 -4.08
N VAL A 53 -8.40 -9.36 -3.97
CA VAL A 53 -7.57 -8.49 -3.12
C VAL A 53 -7.72 -8.87 -1.64
N TYR A 54 -8.94 -9.15 -1.17
CA TYR A 54 -9.18 -9.61 0.20
C TYR A 54 -8.41 -10.90 0.49
N LYS A 55 -8.56 -11.94 -0.35
CA LYS A 55 -7.84 -13.22 -0.19
C LYS A 55 -6.32 -13.05 -0.29
N GLN A 56 -5.85 -12.20 -1.22
CA GLN A 56 -4.43 -11.91 -1.36
C GLN A 56 -3.85 -11.25 -0.10
N SER A 57 -4.65 -10.44 0.60
CA SER A 57 -4.25 -9.80 1.86
C SER A 57 -4.02 -10.82 2.98
N GLU A 58 -4.84 -11.86 3.07
CA GLU A 58 -4.67 -12.97 4.03
C GLU A 58 -3.37 -13.75 3.76
N VAL A 59 -3.11 -14.07 2.50
CA VAL A 59 -1.87 -14.74 2.06
C VAL A 59 -0.66 -13.86 2.41
N MET A 60 -0.70 -12.58 2.04
CA MET A 60 0.40 -11.65 2.29
C MET A 60 0.66 -11.44 3.78
N ALA A 61 -0.38 -11.33 4.62
CA ALA A 61 -0.22 -11.21 6.07
C ALA A 61 0.52 -12.41 6.67
N THR A 62 0.20 -13.62 6.21
CA THR A 62 0.84 -14.86 6.63
C THR A 62 2.30 -14.92 6.19
N GLU A 63 2.59 -14.56 4.94
CA GLU A 63 3.96 -14.51 4.42
C GLU A 63 4.83 -13.50 5.19
N LEU A 64 4.31 -12.29 5.42
CA LEU A 64 5.01 -11.24 6.18
C LEU A 64 5.36 -11.71 7.60
N GLN A 65 4.43 -12.39 8.28
CA GLN A 65 4.67 -12.96 9.60
C GLN A 65 5.79 -14.01 9.56
N PHE A 66 5.80 -14.89 8.55
CA PHE A 66 6.83 -15.91 8.42
C PHE A 66 8.21 -15.33 8.11
N PHE A 67 8.32 -14.29 7.28
CA PHE A 67 9.59 -13.64 7.01
C PHE A 67 10.16 -12.94 8.25
N ALA A 68 9.31 -12.21 8.99
CA ALA A 68 9.74 -11.60 10.24
C ALA A 68 10.22 -12.66 11.24
N ARG A 69 9.48 -13.76 11.39
CA ARG A 69 9.83 -14.87 12.29
C ARG A 69 11.12 -15.58 11.85
N HIS A 70 11.34 -15.76 10.55
CA HIS A 70 12.56 -16.36 10.01
C HIS A 70 13.81 -15.54 10.39
N ALA A 71 13.68 -14.21 10.46
CA ALA A 71 14.72 -13.31 10.95
C ALA A 71 14.74 -13.14 12.49
N ASN A 72 14.08 -14.02 13.26
CA ASN A 72 13.94 -13.94 14.71
C ASN A 72 13.31 -12.63 15.22
N ARG A 73 12.46 -11.99 14.42
CA ARG A 73 11.73 -10.75 14.77
C ARG A 73 10.26 -11.03 15.05
N LYS A 74 9.68 -10.23 15.95
CA LYS A 74 8.22 -10.16 16.19
C LYS A 74 7.55 -9.00 15.46
N ILE A 75 8.35 -8.09 14.90
CA ILE A 75 7.91 -6.87 14.23
C ILE A 75 8.26 -6.99 12.73
N ILE A 76 7.25 -6.81 11.88
CA ILE A 76 7.39 -6.77 10.42
C ILE A 76 8.14 -5.49 10.02
N LYS A 77 9.11 -5.63 9.12
CA LYS A 77 9.95 -4.55 8.58
C LYS A 77 9.80 -4.46 7.06
N THR A 78 10.34 -3.40 6.46
CA THR A 78 10.29 -3.18 5.01
C THR A 78 10.94 -4.30 4.21
N GLU A 79 11.99 -4.93 4.74
CA GLU A 79 12.65 -6.09 4.13
C GLU A 79 11.71 -7.29 3.96
N ASP A 80 10.74 -7.49 4.85
CA ASP A 80 9.74 -8.56 4.75
C ASP A 80 8.78 -8.29 3.58
N VAL A 81 8.40 -7.02 3.39
CA VAL A 81 7.54 -6.56 2.27
C VAL A 81 8.26 -6.73 0.94
N THR A 82 9.55 -6.37 0.87
CA THR A 82 10.36 -6.60 -0.33
C THR A 82 10.46 -8.10 -0.65
N LEU A 83 10.53 -8.96 0.37
CA LEU A 83 10.63 -10.41 0.18
C LEU A 83 9.32 -11.02 -0.36
N CYS A 84 8.14 -10.45 -0.07
CA CYS A 84 6.87 -10.83 -0.72
C CYS A 84 6.93 -10.63 -2.25
N ALA A 85 7.61 -9.59 -2.73
CA ALA A 85 7.71 -9.29 -4.16
C ALA A 85 8.81 -10.09 -4.90
N ARG A 86 9.60 -10.92 -4.22
CA ARG A 86 10.86 -11.52 -4.74
C ARG A 86 10.74 -12.27 -6.08
N LYS A 87 9.56 -12.81 -6.40
CA LYS A 87 9.30 -13.53 -7.67
C LYS A 87 9.12 -12.60 -8.87
N HIS A 88 8.96 -11.29 -8.63
CA HIS A 88 8.69 -10.28 -9.65
C HIS A 88 9.75 -9.16 -9.58
N PRO A 89 10.89 -9.31 -10.30
CA PRO A 89 12.01 -8.38 -10.21
C PRO A 89 11.63 -6.91 -10.44
N ASN A 90 10.73 -6.65 -11.40
CA ASN A 90 10.24 -5.29 -11.68
C ASN A 90 9.51 -4.68 -10.47
N LEU A 91 8.66 -5.48 -9.80
CA LEU A 91 7.94 -5.04 -8.61
C LEU A 91 8.89 -4.81 -7.44
N THR A 92 9.85 -5.72 -7.22
CA THR A 92 10.90 -5.56 -6.21
C THR A 92 11.67 -4.25 -6.39
N ASN A 93 12.09 -3.96 -7.63
CA ASN A 93 12.81 -2.72 -7.94
C ASN A 93 11.94 -1.48 -7.70
N LEU A 94 10.66 -1.53 -8.05
CA LEU A 94 9.71 -0.44 -7.80
C LEU A 94 9.53 -0.18 -6.30
N LEU A 95 9.38 -1.24 -5.49
CA LEU A 95 9.27 -1.13 -4.04
C LEU A 95 10.55 -0.58 -3.39
N LEU A 96 11.72 -1.01 -3.84
CA LEU A 96 13.01 -0.49 -3.36
C LEU A 96 13.19 1.00 -3.71
N LYS A 97 12.78 1.41 -4.91
CA LYS A 97 12.75 2.81 -5.31
C LYS A 97 11.82 3.62 -4.40
N TYR A 98 10.59 3.16 -4.21
CA TYR A 98 9.61 3.80 -3.33
C TYR A 98 10.10 3.93 -1.89
N GLN A 99 10.73 2.88 -1.34
CA GLN A 99 11.32 2.89 -0.01
C GLN A 99 12.39 3.99 0.12
N ARG A 100 13.28 4.11 -0.87
CA ARG A 100 14.33 5.14 -0.88
C ARG A 100 13.74 6.56 -0.90
N GLU A 101 12.75 6.80 -1.77
CA GLU A 101 12.12 8.11 -1.93
C GLU A 101 11.33 8.52 -0.67
N THR A 102 10.63 7.57 -0.05
CA THR A 102 9.77 7.84 1.11
C THR A 102 10.60 8.03 2.39
N LEU A 103 11.60 7.18 2.63
CA LEU A 103 12.43 7.26 3.85
C LEU A 103 13.39 8.45 3.81
N ASN A 104 13.92 8.81 2.64
CA ASN A 104 14.80 9.98 2.51
C ASN A 104 14.02 11.29 2.70
N SER A 105 12.77 11.35 2.24
CA SER A 105 11.88 12.51 2.45
C SER A 105 11.57 12.75 3.93
N THR A 106 11.48 11.69 4.75
CA THR A 106 11.28 11.85 6.20
C THR A 106 12.53 12.29 6.95
N ALA A 107 13.74 12.02 6.44
CA ALA A 107 14.99 12.40 7.09
C ALA A 107 15.33 13.90 6.93
N THR A 108 14.95 14.52 5.81
CA THR A 108 15.23 15.94 5.53
C THR A 108 14.31 16.91 6.28
N GLY A 109 13.11 16.48 6.72
CA GLY A 109 12.20 17.30 7.54
C GLY A 109 12.60 17.45 9.01
N SER A 110 13.43 16.55 9.55
CA SER A 110 13.81 16.52 10.97
C SER A 110 14.95 17.50 11.33
N THR A 111 15.80 17.86 10.38
CA THR A 111 16.97 18.72 10.65
C THR A 111 16.61 20.20 10.78
N ASN A 112 15.49 20.64 10.18
CA ASN A 112 15.10 22.06 10.18
C ASN A 112 14.37 22.51 11.47
N SER A 113 13.76 21.59 12.22
CA SER A 113 13.08 21.91 13.49
C SER A 113 14.05 22.11 14.66
N LYS A 114 15.23 21.49 14.61
CA LYS A 114 16.29 21.63 15.64
C LYS A 114 17.13 22.91 15.49
N LYS A 115 17.11 23.55 14.31
CA LYS A 115 17.78 24.84 14.07
C LYS A 115 16.93 26.04 14.52
N ARG A 116 15.60 25.98 14.40
CA ARG A 116 14.69 27.05 14.88
C ARG A 116 14.64 27.22 16.40
N ARG A 117 14.90 26.16 17.20
CA ARG A 117 14.90 26.28 18.68
C ARG A 117 16.16 26.92 19.26
N ARG A 118 17.25 27.05 18.51
CA ARG A 118 18.49 27.69 19.00
C ARG A 118 18.48 29.21 18.87
N ASN A 119 17.71 29.77 17.94
CA ASN A 119 17.71 31.22 17.69
C ASN A 119 16.75 32.03 18.59
N PHE A 120 15.96 31.37 19.45
CA PHE A 120 15.03 32.05 20.36
C PHE A 120 15.60 32.22 21.80
N ALA A 121 16.75 31.63 22.09
CA ALA A 121 17.32 31.59 23.45
C ALA A 121 18.49 32.56 23.67
N ASP A 122 18.71 33.51 22.75
CA ASP A 122 19.84 34.46 22.80
C ASP A 122 19.35 35.90 22.54
N SER A 123 18.27 36.26 23.21
CA SER A 123 17.69 37.61 23.21
C SER A 123 17.01 37.86 24.55
N ASP A 124 17.83 37.97 25.60
CA ASP A 124 17.54 38.66 26.87
C ASP A 124 18.86 39.26 27.40
#